data_AF-A0A9E4ZZW9-F1
#
_entry.id   AF-A0A9E4ZZW9-F1
#
_cell.length_a   1.000
_cell.length_b   1.000
_cell.length_c   1.000
_cell.angle_alpha   90.00
_cell.angle_beta   90.00
_cell.angle_gamma   90.00
#
_symmetry.space_group_name_H-M   'P 1'
#
loop_
_entity.id
_entity.type
_entity.pdbx_description
1 polymer ?
#
loop_
_entity_poly.entity_id
_entity_poly.type
_entity_poly.pdbx_seq_one_letter_code
_entity_poly.pdbx_strand_id
1 'polypeptide(L)'
;MYIASFALIVLTLAGALSLVNLNDYFTKSNAYDSTAQTIDPHDDIKILNEQMVKTEPDKYMIKGQSQNTGQYKLRYVSITVNFYDKYGNLLYSSFDAKSYISPGETWKFEIPYRKSSIPYSYSVKVGPTLLK
;
A
#
# COMPACT_ATOMS: atom_id res chain seq x y z
N MET A 1 23.67 -44.84 46.03
CA MET A 1 22.29 -44.44 46.35
C MET A 1 21.55 -44.25 45.02
N TYR A 2 20.52 -45.08 44.81
CA TYR A 2 19.49 -45.15 43.76
C TYR A 2 19.78 -44.80 42.28
N ILE A 3 19.41 -45.79 41.47
CA ILE A 3 19.26 -45.85 40.01
C ILE A 3 17.87 -45.32 39.62
N ALA A 4 17.76 -44.63 38.48
CA ALA A 4 16.70 -44.74 37.46
C ALA A 4 16.81 -43.50 36.54
N SER A 5 17.38 -43.57 35.34
CA SER A 5 16.86 -44.24 34.14
C SER A 5 15.47 -43.74 33.75
N PHE A 6 15.43 -42.84 32.76
CA PHE A 6 14.41 -42.87 31.72
C PHE A 6 15.13 -42.63 30.39
N ALA A 7 15.36 -43.73 29.68
CA ALA A 7 15.62 -43.67 28.25
C ALA A 7 14.32 -43.32 27.54
N LEU A 8 14.36 -42.37 26.61
CA LEU A 8 13.47 -42.40 25.45
C LEU A 8 14.35 -42.30 24.21
N ILE A 9 14.52 -43.44 23.53
CA ILE A 9 15.03 -43.53 22.17
C ILE A 9 13.81 -43.55 21.26
N VAL A 10 13.72 -42.61 20.32
CA VAL A 10 13.07 -42.82 19.01
C VAL A 10 13.90 -42.03 18.00
N LEU A 11 14.89 -42.65 17.35
CA LEU A 11 14.84 -43.31 16.04
C LEU A 11 14.35 -42.40 14.87
N THR A 12 15.36 -41.93 14.11
CA THR A 12 15.45 -41.86 12.64
C THR A 12 14.43 -41.05 11.83
N LEU A 13 14.93 -40.14 10.99
CA LEU A 13 15.10 -40.42 9.55
C LEU A 13 15.92 -39.27 8.94
N ALA A 14 17.07 -39.60 8.33
CA ALA A 14 17.64 -38.73 7.31
C ALA A 14 16.73 -38.82 6.08
N GLY A 15 15.79 -37.88 5.99
CA GLY A 15 14.96 -37.67 4.80
C GLY A 15 15.38 -36.35 4.17
N ALA A 16 16.12 -36.43 3.06
CA ALA A 16 16.25 -35.29 2.17
C ALA A 16 14.85 -34.92 1.67
N LEU A 17 14.24 -33.90 2.24
CA LEU A 17 13.09 -33.24 1.64
C LEU A 17 13.66 -32.07 0.83
N SER A 18 13.79 -32.34 -0.46
CA SER A 18 13.87 -31.34 -1.50
C SER A 18 12.96 -30.16 -1.13
N LEU A 19 13.52 -28.95 -1.16
CA LEU A 19 12.73 -27.73 -1.15
C LEU A 19 11.77 -27.82 -2.35
N VAL A 20 10.53 -28.20 -2.08
CA VAL A 20 9.44 -28.04 -3.05
C VAL A 20 9.33 -26.53 -3.26
N ASN A 21 9.65 -26.09 -4.46
CA ASN A 21 9.46 -24.70 -4.84
C ASN A 21 7.97 -24.39 -4.69
N LEU A 22 7.63 -23.50 -3.75
CA LEU A 22 6.26 -23.09 -3.44
C LEU A 22 5.53 -22.44 -4.63
N ASN A 23 6.21 -22.26 -5.76
CA ASN A 23 5.63 -21.81 -7.01
C ASN A 23 4.71 -22.86 -7.68
N ASP A 24 4.85 -24.14 -7.37
CA ASP A 24 4.06 -25.21 -8.04
C ASP A 24 2.73 -25.53 -7.35
N TYR A 25 2.48 -25.03 -6.14
CA TYR A 25 1.24 -25.32 -5.40
C TYR A 25 0.09 -24.34 -5.69
N PHE A 26 0.32 -23.27 -6.45
CA PHE A 26 -0.74 -22.32 -6.83
C PHE A 26 -1.47 -22.66 -8.14
N THR A 27 -1.07 -23.69 -8.87
CA THR A 27 -1.62 -23.93 -10.22
C THR A 27 -2.78 -24.93 -10.29
N LYS A 28 -3.32 -25.43 -9.17
CA LYS A 28 -4.37 -26.48 -9.30
C LYS A 28 -5.38 -26.59 -8.16
N SER A 29 -6.14 -25.53 -7.86
CA SER A 29 -7.56 -25.68 -7.45
C SER A 29 -8.21 -24.31 -7.23
N ASN A 30 -8.95 -23.85 -8.23
CA ASN A 30 -10.38 -23.52 -8.14
C ASN A 30 -10.74 -22.61 -9.32
N ALA A 31 -11.37 -23.23 -10.31
CA ALA A 31 -12.17 -22.53 -11.31
C ALA A 31 -13.36 -21.89 -10.58
N TYR A 32 -13.15 -20.68 -10.08
CA TYR A 32 -14.17 -19.66 -9.97
C TYR A 32 -13.59 -18.45 -10.67
N ASP A 33 -14.20 -18.09 -11.80
CA ASP A 33 -13.88 -16.90 -12.57
C ASP A 33 -14.19 -15.66 -11.71
N SER A 34 -13.19 -15.27 -10.93
CA SER A 34 -13.10 -14.00 -10.25
C SER A 34 -11.70 -13.51 -10.55
N THR A 35 -11.62 -12.57 -11.48
CA THR A 35 -10.41 -11.82 -11.81
C THR A 35 -9.97 -11.05 -10.57
N ALA A 36 -9.30 -11.74 -9.64
CA ALA A 36 -8.61 -11.15 -8.51
C ALA A 36 -7.46 -10.33 -9.07
N GLN A 37 -7.73 -9.06 -9.31
CA GLN A 37 -6.74 -8.09 -9.76
C GLN A 37 -5.74 -7.86 -8.65
N THR A 38 -4.48 -8.02 -9.00
CA THR A 38 -3.33 -7.81 -8.14
C THR A 38 -3.37 -6.41 -7.53
N ILE A 39 -3.47 -6.36 -6.19
CA ILE A 39 -3.40 -5.16 -5.38
C ILE A 39 -1.91 -4.87 -5.13
N ASP A 40 -1.23 -4.37 -6.14
CA ASP A 40 0.10 -3.75 -6.00
C ASP A 40 -0.12 -2.23 -6.11
N PRO A 41 0.50 -1.35 -5.29
CA PRO A 41 0.61 0.08 -5.61
C PRO A 41 1.09 0.24 -7.06
N HIS A 42 0.18 0.61 -7.96
CA HIS A 42 0.51 0.60 -9.37
C HIS A 42 1.54 1.70 -9.65
N ASP A 43 2.72 1.31 -10.14
CA ASP A 43 3.72 2.19 -10.77
C ASP A 43 3.11 3.04 -11.91
N ASP A 44 1.89 2.69 -12.35
CA ASP A 44 1.11 3.37 -13.36
C ASP A 44 0.46 4.65 -12.85
N ILE A 45 0.62 5.01 -11.57
CA ILE A 45 0.19 6.31 -11.06
C ILE A 45 1.37 7.20 -10.77
N LYS A 46 1.46 8.28 -11.54
CA LYS A 46 2.47 9.31 -11.36
C LYS A 46 1.87 10.55 -10.71
N ILE A 47 2.45 10.98 -9.59
CA ILE A 47 2.22 12.33 -9.07
C ILE A 47 3.01 13.31 -9.95
N LEU A 48 2.32 14.25 -10.57
CA LEU A 48 2.92 15.23 -11.48
C LEU A 48 3.41 16.47 -10.74
N ASN A 49 2.65 16.90 -9.74
CA ASN A 49 2.98 17.99 -8.84
C ASN A 49 2.16 17.89 -7.56
N GLU A 50 2.69 18.49 -6.51
CA GLU A 50 2.05 18.61 -5.21
C GLU A 50 2.63 19.78 -4.44
N GLN A 51 1.80 20.44 -3.65
CA GLN A 51 2.23 21.49 -2.75
C GLN A 51 1.30 21.59 -1.54
N MET A 52 1.87 21.91 -0.39
CA MET A 52 1.09 22.33 0.77
C MET A 52 0.69 23.80 0.61
N VAL A 53 -0.60 24.08 0.69
CA VAL A 53 -1.17 25.42 0.63
C VAL A 53 -1.85 25.72 1.96
N LYS A 54 -1.59 26.91 2.50
CA LYS A 54 -2.36 27.47 3.61
C LYS A 54 -3.62 28.12 3.06
N THR A 55 -4.80 27.60 3.38
CA THR A 55 -6.07 28.06 2.81
C THR A 55 -6.75 29.11 3.67
N GLU A 56 -6.57 29.03 4.99
CA GLU A 56 -7.08 29.96 6.01
C GLU A 56 -6.05 30.05 7.15
N PRO A 57 -6.20 30.97 8.11
CA PRO A 57 -5.47 30.87 9.38
C PRO A 57 -5.58 29.44 9.94
N ASP A 58 -4.43 28.78 10.07
CA ASP A 58 -4.27 27.43 10.59
C ASP A 58 -4.94 26.27 9.82
N LYS A 59 -5.44 26.50 8.59
CA LYS A 59 -5.86 25.43 7.69
C LYS A 59 -4.83 25.18 6.60
N TYR A 60 -4.42 23.92 6.49
CA TYR A 60 -3.47 23.44 5.51
C TYR A 60 -4.09 22.37 4.62
N MET A 61 -3.68 22.32 3.36
CA MET A 61 -4.15 21.34 2.40
C MET A 61 -3.05 21.00 1.42
N ILE A 62 -2.92 19.72 1.06
CA ILE A 62 -2.11 19.35 -0.10
C ILE A 62 -2.98 19.46 -1.34
N LYS A 63 -2.52 20.23 -2.32
CA LYS A 63 -3.08 20.28 -3.67
C LYS A 63 -2.07 19.67 -4.63
N GLY A 64 -2.52 18.82 -5.54
CA GLY A 64 -1.65 18.28 -6.57
C GLY A 64 -2.40 17.74 -7.76
N GLN A 65 -1.63 17.24 -8.72
CA GLN A 65 -2.13 16.59 -9.92
C GLN A 65 -1.45 15.22 -10.08
N SER A 66 -2.23 14.23 -10.50
CA SER A 66 -1.74 12.89 -10.80
C SER A 66 -2.19 12.44 -12.18
N GLN A 67 -1.53 11.41 -12.70
CA GLN A 67 -1.82 10.80 -13.99
C GLN A 67 -1.79 9.28 -13.91
N ASN A 68 -2.72 8.63 -14.60
CA ASN A 68 -2.60 7.21 -14.93
C ASN A 68 -1.69 7.08 -16.16
N THR A 69 -0.43 6.72 -15.95
CA THR A 69 0.57 6.41 -16.99
C THR A 69 0.52 4.96 -17.47
N GLY A 70 -0.40 4.18 -16.91
CA GLY A 70 -0.64 2.79 -17.27
C GLY A 70 -1.37 2.58 -18.57
N GLN A 71 -1.47 1.30 -18.95
CA GLN A 71 -2.19 0.87 -20.16
C GLN A 71 -3.67 0.55 -19.90
N TYR A 72 -4.07 0.43 -18.62
CA TYR A 72 -5.41 0.00 -18.24
C TYR A 72 -6.21 1.08 -17.52
N LYS A 73 -7.54 1.00 -17.63
CA LYS A 73 -8.45 1.83 -16.86
C LYS A 73 -8.48 1.35 -15.40
N LEU A 74 -8.19 2.25 -14.47
CA LEU A 74 -8.27 1.97 -13.04
C LEU A 74 -9.71 2.12 -12.56
N ARG A 75 -10.22 1.15 -11.80
CA ARG A 75 -11.49 1.29 -11.09
C ARG A 75 -11.37 2.23 -9.91
N TYR A 76 -10.24 2.20 -9.22
CA TYR A 76 -10.01 2.99 -8.02
C TYR A 76 -8.52 3.26 -7.82
N VAL A 77 -8.21 4.48 -7.36
CA VAL A 77 -6.90 4.86 -6.81
C VAL A 77 -7.13 5.73 -5.58
N SER A 78 -6.24 5.61 -4.60
CA SER A 78 -6.14 6.54 -3.49
C SER A 78 -4.78 7.24 -3.50
N ILE A 79 -4.74 8.50 -3.10
CA ILE A 79 -3.53 9.24 -2.78
C ILE A 79 -3.58 9.52 -1.29
N THR A 80 -2.59 9.02 -0.55
CA THR A 80 -2.45 9.22 0.89
C THR A 80 -1.37 10.25 1.16
N VAL A 81 -1.64 11.18 2.09
CA VAL A 81 -0.67 12.13 2.60
C VAL A 81 -0.53 11.94 4.10
N ASN A 82 0.73 11.84 4.53
CA ASN A 82 1.10 11.94 5.93
C ASN A 82 1.68 13.32 6.20
N PHE A 83 1.26 13.94 7.30
CA PHE A 83 1.73 15.25 7.75
C PHE A 83 2.56 15.08 9.01
N TYR A 84 3.71 15.76 9.08
CA TYR A 84 4.67 15.62 10.17
C TYR A 84 4.96 16.96 10.84
N ASP A 85 5.36 16.89 12.11
CA ASP A 85 5.92 18.05 12.81
C ASP A 85 7.39 18.28 12.43
N LYS A 86 7.98 19.34 13.01
CA LYS A 86 9.39 19.72 12.74
C LYS A 86 10.43 18.70 13.23
N TYR A 87 10.02 17.75 14.06
CA TYR A 87 10.87 16.68 14.57
C TYR A 87 10.67 15.37 13.79
N GLY A 88 9.80 15.37 12.78
CA GLY A 88 9.49 14.20 11.96
C GLY A 88 8.42 13.29 12.55
N ASN A 89 7.73 13.68 13.63
CA ASN A 89 6.64 12.87 14.19
C ASN A 89 5.38 13.00 13.33
N LEU A 90 4.69 11.87 13.10
CA LEU A 90 3.42 11.87 12.38
C LEU A 90 2.33 12.59 13.19
N LEU A 91 1.80 13.68 12.64
CA LEU A 91 0.68 14.43 13.21
C LEU A 91 -0.67 13.89 12.75
N TYR A 92 -0.77 13.57 11.46
CA TYR A 92 -2.02 13.21 10.81
C TYR A 92 -1.79 12.48 9.49
N SER A 93 -2.72 11.62 9.12
CA SER A 93 -2.80 11.01 7.80
C SER A 93 -4.20 11.21 7.24
N SER A 94 -4.29 11.54 5.96
CA SER A 94 -5.56 11.66 5.23
C SER A 94 -5.33 11.25 3.78
N PHE A 95 -6.41 11.00 3.06
CA PHE A 95 -6.34 10.62 1.66
C PHE A 95 -7.42 11.32 0.84
N ASP A 96 -7.22 11.31 -0.47
CA ASP A 96 -8.22 11.56 -1.49
C ASP A 96 -8.25 10.36 -2.43
N ALA A 97 -9.38 10.12 -3.09
CA ALA A 97 -9.55 8.95 -3.93
C ALA A 97 -10.38 9.27 -5.18
N LYS A 98 -10.06 8.56 -6.25
CA LYS A 98 -10.72 8.74 -7.53
C LYS A 98 -11.01 7.38 -8.16
N SER A 99 -12.18 7.29 -8.79
CA SER A 99 -12.63 6.10 -9.50
C SER A 99 -12.65 6.32 -11.00
N TYR A 100 -12.51 5.21 -11.74
CA TYR A 100 -12.70 5.13 -13.20
C TYR A 100 -11.75 6.01 -14.03
N ILE A 101 -10.45 5.91 -13.78
CA ILE A 101 -9.41 6.74 -14.42
C ILE A 101 -8.86 6.03 -15.65
N SER A 102 -8.99 6.65 -16.80
CA SER A 102 -8.55 6.08 -18.07
C SER A 102 -7.03 6.22 -18.25
N PRO A 103 -6.38 5.39 -19.08
CA PRO A 103 -4.99 5.60 -19.48
C PRO A 103 -4.75 7.04 -19.98
N GLY A 104 -3.67 7.67 -19.51
CA GLY A 104 -3.30 9.05 -19.82
C GLY A 104 -4.10 10.12 -19.10
N GLU A 105 -5.21 9.78 -18.43
CA GLU A 105 -6.07 10.73 -17.74
C GLU A 105 -5.33 11.37 -16.55
N THR A 106 -5.45 12.70 -16.43
CA THR A 106 -4.95 13.45 -15.28
C THR A 106 -6.11 13.91 -14.40
N TRP A 107 -5.88 13.92 -13.09
CA TRP A 107 -6.85 14.45 -12.14
C TRP A 107 -6.17 15.27 -11.04
N LYS A 108 -6.94 16.19 -10.46
CA LYS A 108 -6.52 16.97 -9.29
C LYS A 108 -6.94 16.24 -8.02
N PHE A 109 -6.11 16.29 -7.01
CA PHE A 109 -6.43 15.81 -5.67
C PHE A 109 -6.25 16.93 -4.64
N GLU A 110 -7.12 16.93 -3.63
CA GLU A 110 -7.09 17.91 -2.54
C GLU A 110 -7.25 17.18 -1.19
N ILE A 111 -6.18 17.19 -0.38
CA ILE A 111 -6.13 16.42 0.87
C ILE A 111 -5.98 17.38 2.05
N PRO A 112 -7.05 17.63 2.82
CA PRO A 112 -7.02 18.58 3.91
C PRO A 112 -6.33 18.00 5.15
N TYR A 113 -5.57 18.86 5.82
CA TYR A 113 -5.04 18.59 7.14
C TYR A 113 -6.04 19.06 8.21
N ARG A 114 -6.50 18.15 9.07
CA ARG A 114 -7.63 18.37 9.99
C ARG A 114 -7.25 18.40 11.47
N LYS A 115 -6.00 18.77 11.79
CA LYS A 115 -5.55 18.95 13.18
C LYS A 115 -5.29 20.43 13.45
N SER A 116 -5.30 20.80 14.74
CA SER A 116 -5.11 22.18 15.18
C SER A 116 -3.65 22.63 15.22
N SER A 117 -2.67 21.71 15.22
CA SER A 117 -1.24 22.04 15.19
C SER A 117 -0.78 22.40 13.77
N ILE A 118 0.34 23.11 13.61
CA ILE A 118 0.87 23.44 12.28
C ILE A 118 1.72 22.27 11.74
N PRO A 119 1.42 21.72 10.55
CA PRO A 119 2.29 20.73 9.91
C PRO A 119 3.55 21.41 9.39
N TYR A 120 4.70 20.75 9.55
CA TYR A 120 6.01 21.26 9.09
C TYR A 120 6.41 20.65 7.75
N SER A 121 6.13 19.36 7.55
CA SER A 121 6.42 18.64 6.31
C SER A 121 5.34 17.61 6.01
N TYR A 122 5.43 16.99 4.82
CA TYR A 122 4.52 15.94 4.40
C TYR A 122 5.22 14.91 3.50
N SER A 123 4.60 13.74 3.35
CA SER A 123 4.97 12.74 2.35
C SER A 123 3.72 12.26 1.62
N VAL A 124 3.80 12.12 0.29
CA VAL A 124 2.72 11.59 -0.54
C VAL A 124 3.01 10.13 -0.89
N LYS A 125 1.96 9.30 -0.88
CA LYS A 125 2.02 7.90 -1.30
C LYS A 125 0.81 7.57 -2.16
N VAL A 126 1.02 6.86 -3.26
CA VAL A 126 -0.10 6.21 -3.97
C VAL A 126 -0.53 5.01 -3.12
N GLY A 127 -1.82 4.99 -2.77
CA GLY A 127 -2.47 3.91 -2.04
C GLY A 127 -2.87 2.74 -2.96
N PRO A 128 -3.68 1.79 -2.46
CA PRO A 128 -4.07 0.62 -3.23
C PRO A 128 -4.85 1.02 -4.48
N THR A 129 -4.58 0.33 -5.59
CA THR A 129 -5.31 0.45 -6.86
C THR A 129 -6.13 -0.80 -7.13
N LEU A 130 -7.31 -0.62 -7.72
CA LEU A 130 -8.11 -1.71 -8.27
C LEU A 130 -8.16 -1.55 -9.79
N LEU A 131 -7.73 -2.58 -10.53
CA LEU A 131 -7.79 -2.60 -12.00
C LEU A 131 -9.23 -2.82 -12.49
N LYS A 132 -9.47 -2.82 -13.80
CA LYS A 132 -10.77 -3.21 -14.38
C LYS A 132 -10.72 -4.52 -15.11
#